data_AF-A0AA38HY13-F1
#
_entry.id   AF-A0AA38HY13-F1
#
_cell.length_a   1.000
_cell.length_b   1.000
_cell.length_c   1.000
_cell.angle_alpha   90.00
_cell.angle_beta   90.00
_cell.angle_gamma   90.00
#
_symmetry.space_group_name_H-M   'P 1'
#
loop_
_entity.id
_entity.type
_entity.pdbx_description
1 polymer ?
#
loop_
_entity_poly.entity_id
_entity_poly.type
_entity_poly.pdbx_seq_one_letter_code
_entity_poly.pdbx_strand_id
1 'polypeptide(L)'
;MARDKKRCVFCNGTNDKITLFVSEKLKRCQEILSVRVKDKLKYNDTEFPAQINETDGYHRQCYSNFTALMKKYRDLLSEADYASNSSPPTSSNSQTACEAVSSNLNIPEDIDQSLNISEDIDQSLDVRYYHKMLLQVQIVRQRQEMFQLHV
;
A
#
# COMPACT_ATOMS: atom_id res chain seq x y z
N MET A 1 -15.27 -17.99 22.15
CA MET A 1 -14.55 -17.31 21.07
C MET A 1 -14.25 -15.89 21.53
N ALA A 2 -13.02 -15.63 22.00
CA ALA A 2 -12.60 -14.25 22.26
C ALA A 2 -12.58 -13.53 20.90
N ARG A 3 -13.34 -12.43 20.76
CA ARG A 3 -13.21 -11.60 19.57
C ARG A 3 -11.86 -10.89 19.69
N ASP A 4 -10.92 -11.23 18.83
CA ASP A 4 -9.64 -10.53 18.81
C ASP A 4 -9.89 -9.04 18.61
N LYS A 5 -9.42 -8.26 19.60
CA LYS A 5 -9.70 -6.84 19.66
C LYS A 5 -8.79 -6.15 18.66
N LYS A 6 -9.38 -5.61 17.59
CA LYS A 6 -8.67 -4.83 16.59
C LYS A 6 -8.00 -3.61 17.23
N ARG A 7 -6.82 -3.25 16.76
CA ARG A 7 -6.04 -2.08 17.23
C ARG A 7 -5.62 -1.18 16.08
N CYS A 8 -5.60 0.12 16.34
CA CYS A 8 -5.11 1.10 15.38
C CYS A 8 -3.59 1.23 15.50
N VAL A 9 -2.85 0.99 14.42
CA VAL A 9 -1.37 1.03 14.43
C VAL A 9 -0.78 2.43 14.69
N PHE A 10 -1.57 3.48 14.51
CA PHE A 10 -1.11 4.86 14.63
C PHE A 10 -1.23 5.45 16.03
N CYS A 11 -2.22 5.00 16.80
CA CYS A 11 -2.53 5.55 18.13
C CYS A 11 -2.60 4.46 19.21
N ASN A 12 -2.42 3.19 18.83
CA ASN A 12 -2.58 2.00 19.67
C ASN A 12 -3.97 1.89 20.35
N GLY A 13 -4.93 2.71 19.92
CA GLY A 13 -6.29 2.72 20.42
C GLY A 13 -7.11 1.58 19.82
N THR A 14 -7.97 1.01 20.65
CA THR A 14 -8.97 0.00 20.26
C THR A 14 -10.39 0.55 20.26
N ASN A 15 -10.52 1.87 20.48
CA ASN A 15 -11.80 2.58 20.52
C ASN A 15 -12.27 2.84 19.09
N ASP A 16 -13.54 3.15 18.88
CA ASP A 16 -14.11 3.50 17.58
C ASP A 16 -13.97 2.40 16.49
N LYS A 17 -14.51 2.69 15.29
CA LYS A 17 -14.46 1.78 14.15
C LYS A 17 -13.04 1.69 13.58
N ILE A 18 -12.46 0.49 13.64
CA ILE A 18 -11.15 0.18 13.04
C ILE A 18 -11.35 -0.54 11.71
N THR A 19 -10.75 0.02 10.66
CA THR A 19 -10.70 -0.58 9.34
C THR A 19 -9.41 -1.38 9.20
N LEU A 20 -9.50 -2.62 8.70
CA LEU A 20 -8.32 -3.44 8.44
C LEU A 20 -7.56 -2.93 7.22
N PHE A 21 -6.26 -3.20 7.20
CA PHE A 21 -5.45 -2.91 6.02
C PHE A 21 -5.84 -3.80 4.84
N VAL A 22 -5.75 -3.21 3.65
CA VAL A 22 -5.74 -3.93 2.37
C VAL A 22 -4.35 -3.71 1.77
N SER A 23 -3.88 -4.62 0.90
CA SER A 23 -2.50 -4.67 0.40
C SER A 23 -2.01 -3.33 -0.12
N GLU A 24 -2.84 -2.64 -0.91
CA GLU A 24 -2.51 -1.33 -1.47
C GLU A 24 -2.33 -0.24 -0.40
N LYS A 25 -3.22 -0.22 0.61
CA LYS A 25 -3.15 0.76 1.70
C LYS A 25 -1.94 0.49 2.61
N LEU A 26 -1.64 -0.78 2.88
CA LEU A 26 -0.47 -1.16 3.67
C LEU A 26 0.82 -0.78 2.96
N LYS A 27 0.94 -1.09 1.67
CA LYS A 27 2.10 -0.72 0.84
C LYS A 27 2.31 0.79 0.82
N ARG A 28 1.25 1.56 0.57
CA ARG A 28 1.30 3.03 0.60
C ARG A 28 1.73 3.57 1.97
N CYS A 29 1.26 2.96 3.05
CA CYS A 29 1.68 3.33 4.40
C CYS A 29 3.18 3.10 4.62
N GLN A 30 3.73 2.00 4.10
CA GLN A 30 5.17 1.71 4.15
C GLN A 30 6.00 2.73 3.33
N GLU A 31 5.53 3.09 2.14
CA GLU A 31 6.18 4.14 1.31
C GLU A 31 6.21 5.48 2.04
N ILE A 32 5.08 5.91 2.61
CA ILE A 32 4.99 7.16 3.37
C ILE A 32 5.83 7.10 4.65
N LEU A 33 5.89 5.94 5.31
CA LEU A 33 6.75 5.74 6.48
C LEU A 33 8.21 5.95 6.11
N SER A 34 8.68 5.43 4.97
CA SER A 34 10.08 5.61 4.53
C SER A 34 10.47 7.08 4.44
N VAL A 35 9.58 7.93 3.93
CA VAL A 35 9.78 9.39 3.87
C VAL A 35 9.74 10.02 5.27
N ARG A 36 8.79 9.61 6.11
CA ARG A 36 8.71 10.11 7.49
C ARG A 36 9.95 9.74 8.31
N VAL A 37 10.51 8.54 8.13
CA VAL A 37 11.76 8.09 8.77
C VAL A 37 12.95 8.90 8.27
N LYS A 38 13.11 9.02 6.94
CA LYS A 38 14.20 9.76 6.30
C LYS A 38 14.27 11.21 6.77
N ASP A 39 13.11 11.87 6.86
CA ASP A 39 12.98 13.28 7.23
C ASP A 39 12.67 13.50 8.73
N LYS A 40 12.70 12.44 9.55
CA LYS A 40 12.43 12.47 11.01
C LYS A 40 11.13 13.20 11.37
N LEU A 41 10.08 12.96 10.59
CA LEU A 41 8.76 13.53 10.81
C LEU A 41 8.00 12.76 11.89
N LYS A 42 6.91 13.34 12.38
CA LYS A 42 5.97 12.63 13.26
C LYS A 42 5.58 11.28 12.65
N TYR A 43 5.46 10.24 13.48
CA TYR A 43 5.18 8.86 13.06
C TYR A 43 6.35 8.16 12.33
N ASN A 44 7.58 8.64 12.48
CA ASN A 44 8.79 7.94 12.01
C ASN A 44 9.00 6.59 12.72
N ASP A 45 8.63 6.49 14.00
CA ASP A 45 8.82 5.26 14.80
C ASP A 45 7.59 4.34 14.75
N THR A 46 6.68 4.54 13.79
CA THR A 46 5.49 3.69 13.65
C THR A 46 5.85 2.38 12.97
N GLU A 47 5.50 1.27 13.62
CA GLU A 47 5.70 -0.07 13.09
C GLU A 47 4.43 -0.56 12.37
N PHE A 48 4.57 -0.98 11.12
CA PHE A 48 3.51 -1.65 10.38
C PHE A 48 3.75 -3.15 10.34
N PRO A 49 2.69 -3.97 10.36
CA PRO A 49 2.84 -5.40 10.19
C PRO A 49 3.41 -5.71 8.79
N ALA A 50 4.26 -6.74 8.72
CA ALA A 50 4.86 -7.17 7.46
C ALA A 50 3.81 -7.74 6.48
N GLN A 51 2.71 -8.26 7.01
CA GLN A 51 1.59 -8.82 6.26
C GLN A 51 0.27 -8.33 6.85
N ILE A 52 -0.79 -8.37 6.05
CA ILE A 52 -2.14 -8.04 6.52
C ILE A 52 -2.57 -9.09 7.53
N ASN A 53 -3.12 -8.64 8.64
CA ASN A 53 -3.69 -9.48 9.68
C ASN A 53 -5.08 -8.96 10.09
N GLU A 54 -5.77 -9.74 10.90
CA GLU A 54 -7.14 -9.42 11.34
C GLU A 54 -7.18 -8.51 12.57
N THR A 55 -6.02 -8.25 13.17
CA THR A 55 -5.87 -7.55 14.44
C THR A 55 -5.38 -6.12 14.27
N ASP A 56 -4.51 -5.84 13.29
CA ASP A 56 -4.00 -4.49 13.04
C ASP A 56 -4.81 -3.79 11.95
N GLY A 57 -5.19 -2.55 12.26
CA GLY A 57 -5.91 -1.70 11.33
C GLY A 57 -5.66 -0.23 11.61
N TYR A 58 -6.60 0.59 11.18
CA TYR A 58 -6.50 2.03 11.34
C TYR A 58 -7.86 2.68 11.57
N HIS A 59 -7.85 3.79 12.32
CA HIS A 59 -8.93 4.76 12.27
C HIS A 59 -8.81 5.61 11.02
N ARG A 60 -9.94 5.96 10.40
CA ARG A 60 -9.99 6.84 9.23
C ARG A 60 -9.26 8.16 9.47
N GLN A 61 -9.44 8.76 10.66
CA GLN A 61 -8.77 10.00 11.03
C GLN A 61 -7.25 9.82 11.18
N CYS A 62 -6.81 8.76 11.84
CA CYS A 62 -5.39 8.47 12.01
C CYS A 62 -4.70 8.23 10.67
N TYR A 63 -5.32 7.45 9.79
CA TYR A 63 -4.82 7.23 8.44
C TYR A 63 -4.73 8.53 7.63
N SER A 64 -5.74 9.39 7.69
CA SER A 64 -5.71 10.70 7.02
C SER A 64 -4.56 11.58 7.54
N ASN A 65 -4.39 11.65 8.86
CA ASN A 65 -3.30 12.42 9.48
C ASN A 65 -1.91 11.87 9.12
N PHE A 66 -1.75 10.54 9.08
CA PHE A 66 -0.48 9.90 8.73
C PHE A 66 -0.15 10.07 7.24
N THR A 67 -1.14 9.95 6.35
CA THR A 67 -0.91 10.07 4.92
C THR A 67 -0.81 11.52 4.43
N ALA A 68 -1.18 12.48 5.27
CA ALA A 68 -0.96 13.90 5.02
C ALA A 68 0.53 14.25 5.07
N LEU A 69 1.15 14.38 3.90
CA LEU A 69 2.50 14.91 3.72
C LEU A 69 2.46 16.33 3.15
N MET A 70 3.39 17.18 3.60
CA MET A 70 3.62 18.48 2.98
C MET A 70 4.11 18.31 1.54
N LYS A 71 3.86 19.29 0.66
CA LYS A 71 4.22 19.23 -0.76
C LYS A 71 5.69 18.86 -0.98
N LYS A 72 6.61 19.49 -0.24
CA LYS A 72 8.06 19.23 -0.32
C LYS A 72 8.49 17.76 -0.11
N TYR A 73 7.68 16.96 0.56
CA TYR A 73 7.95 15.54 0.79
C TYR A 73 7.24 14.62 -0.22
N ARG A 74 6.22 15.13 -0.92
CA ARG A 74 5.50 14.35 -1.94
C ARG A 74 6.31 14.16 -3.21
N ASP A 75 7.11 15.16 -3.56
CA ASP A 75 7.95 15.12 -4.76
C ASP A 75 8.97 13.96 -4.67
N LEU A 76 9.41 13.60 -3.45
CA LEU A 76 10.29 12.46 -3.19
C LEU A 76 9.65 11.09 -3.42
N LEU A 77 8.32 10.95 -3.26
CA LEU A 77 7.63 9.70 -3.58
C LEU A 77 7.55 9.50 -5.09
N SER A 78 7.38 10.59 -5.85
CA SER A 78 7.26 10.53 -7.31
C SER A 78 8.57 10.14 -8.00
N GLU A 79 9.72 10.40 -7.38
CA GLU A 79 11.03 10.06 -7.97
C GLU A 79 11.39 8.58 -7.80
N ALA A 80 10.82 7.88 -6.81
CA ALA A 80 11.07 6.46 -6.58
C ALA A 80 10.43 5.55 -7.64
N ASP A 81 9.33 5.97 -8.27
CA ASP A 81 8.63 5.21 -9.32
C ASP A 81 9.38 5.17 -10.66
N TYR A 82 10.38 6.03 -10.87
CA TYR A 82 11.17 6.08 -12.12
C TYR A 82 12.45 5.23 -12.08
N ALA A 83 12.81 4.63 -10.94
CA ALA A 83 14.05 3.87 -10.78
C ALA A 83 13.91 2.34 -11.01
N SER A 84 12.71 1.84 -11.32
CA SER A 84 12.47 0.38 -11.44
C SER A 84 12.65 -0.22 -12.85
N ASN A 85 13.14 0.54 -13.83
CA ASN A 85 13.46 0.02 -15.17
C ASN A 85 14.97 -0.03 -15.41
N SER A 86 15.66 -0.92 -14.71
CA SER A 86 16.93 -1.48 -15.20
C SER A 86 16.98 -2.97 -14.88
N SER A 87 16.62 -3.75 -15.88
CA SER A 87 16.69 -5.21 -15.90
C SER A 87 18.10 -5.69 -15.54
N PRO A 88 18.27 -6.75 -14.72
CA PRO A 88 19.50 -7.51 -14.72
C PRO A 88 19.45 -8.55 -15.87
N PRO A 89 20.55 -8.73 -16.63
CA PRO A 89 20.63 -9.76 -17.64
C PRO A 89 20.68 -11.15 -17.01
N THR A 90 19.93 -12.06 -17.63
CA THR A 90 19.98 -13.50 -17.51
C THR A 90 21.41 -14.04 -17.44
N SER A 91 21.68 -14.90 -16.47
CA SER A 91 22.73 -15.92 -16.58
C SER A 91 22.24 -17.19 -15.91
N SER A 92 21.82 -18.11 -16.77
CA SER A 92 21.60 -19.52 -16.47
C SER A 92 22.92 -20.18 -16.08
N ASN A 93 22.95 -20.94 -15.00
CA ASN A 93 23.60 -22.25 -15.05
C ASN A 93 23.07 -23.21 -13.98
N SER A 94 23.06 -24.47 -14.38
CA SER A 94 22.23 -25.56 -13.89
C SER A 94 22.88 -26.40 -12.77
N GLN A 95 22.07 -27.35 -12.28
CA GLN A 95 22.37 -28.61 -11.56
C GLN A 95 22.35 -28.55 -10.03
N THR A 96 21.98 -29.58 -9.26
CA THR A 96 21.18 -30.83 -9.38
C THR A 96 21.23 -31.41 -7.96
N ALA A 97 20.09 -31.87 -7.42
CA ALA A 97 19.93 -33.15 -6.70
C ALA A 97 18.84 -33.10 -5.61
N CYS A 98 18.03 -34.15 -5.66
CA CYS A 98 16.91 -34.56 -4.86
C CYS A 98 17.25 -34.93 -3.40
N GLU A 99 16.26 -34.83 -2.51
CA GLU A 99 15.79 -35.96 -1.68
C GLU A 99 14.45 -35.64 -1.01
N ALA A 100 13.61 -36.67 -0.91
CA ALA A 100 12.18 -36.62 -0.59
C ALA A 100 11.90 -37.32 0.74
N VAL A 101 11.01 -36.80 1.59
CA VAL A 101 10.12 -37.56 2.51
C VAL A 101 8.94 -36.62 2.87
N SER A 102 7.76 -36.74 2.28
CA SER A 102 6.61 -37.58 2.66
C SER A 102 6.09 -37.38 4.10
N SER A 103 4.90 -36.78 4.25
CA SER A 103 3.80 -37.33 5.06
C SER A 103 2.52 -36.47 4.91
N ASN A 104 1.47 -37.15 4.43
CA ASN A 104 0.09 -36.70 4.32
C ASN A 104 -0.57 -36.43 5.68
N LEU A 105 -1.53 -35.49 5.72
CA LEU A 105 -2.76 -35.66 6.49
C LEU A 105 -3.91 -34.84 5.88
N ASN A 106 -5.08 -35.44 5.99
CA ASN A 106 -6.26 -35.37 5.14
C ASN A 106 -7.36 -34.44 5.73
N ILE A 107 -8.10 -33.76 4.83
CA ILE A 107 -9.58 -33.54 4.83
C ILE A 107 -10.15 -32.56 5.90
N PRO A 108 -11.32 -31.87 5.74
CA PRO A 108 -12.34 -31.88 4.66
C PRO A 108 -12.77 -30.51 4.07
N GLU A 109 -13.52 -30.64 2.97
CA GLU A 109 -14.46 -29.71 2.33
C GLU A 109 -15.66 -29.25 3.19
N ASP A 110 -16.34 -28.24 2.64
CA ASP A 110 -17.70 -27.76 2.91
C ASP A 110 -17.83 -26.55 3.84
N ILE A 111 -18.17 -25.39 3.26
CA ILE A 111 -19.47 -24.72 3.48
C ILE A 111 -19.57 -23.49 2.55
N ASP A 112 -20.60 -23.57 1.71
CA ASP A 112 -21.22 -22.49 0.95
C ASP A 112 -21.85 -21.45 1.89
N GLN A 113 -21.47 -20.18 1.76
CA GLN A 113 -22.29 -19.05 2.19
C GLN A 113 -21.83 -17.76 1.51
N SER A 114 -22.35 -17.56 0.29
CA SER A 114 -22.83 -16.29 -0.25
C SER A 114 -22.65 -15.05 0.66
N LEU A 115 -21.47 -14.44 0.57
CA LEU A 115 -21.17 -13.13 1.14
C LEU A 115 -21.79 -12.03 0.26
N ASN A 116 -23.05 -11.68 0.54
CA ASN A 116 -23.62 -10.38 0.20
C ASN A 116 -22.92 -9.31 1.06
N ILE A 117 -21.71 -8.91 0.69
CA ILE A 117 -21.08 -7.69 1.20
C ILE A 117 -21.59 -6.57 0.29
N SER A 118 -22.62 -5.86 0.77
CA SER A 118 -23.03 -4.60 0.19
C SER A 118 -21.83 -3.64 0.20
N GLU A 119 -21.26 -3.49 -0.99
CA GLU A 119 -20.24 -2.51 -1.36
C GLU A 119 -20.77 -1.08 -1.18
N ASP A 120 -20.78 -0.58 0.06
CA ASP A 120 -20.78 0.86 0.30
C ASP A 120 -19.36 1.39 0.12
N ILE A 121 -19.01 1.43 -1.16
CA ILE A 121 -17.83 1.99 -1.75
C ILE A 121 -17.80 3.52 -1.49
N ASP A 122 -16.96 3.97 -0.56
CA ASP A 122 -16.54 5.38 -0.43
C ASP A 122 -15.43 5.70 -1.47
N GLN A 123 -15.63 5.32 -2.76
CA GLN A 123 -14.73 5.65 -3.90
C GLN A 123 -14.77 7.14 -4.29
N SER A 124 -15.69 7.92 -3.70
CA SER A 124 -15.98 9.32 -4.07
C SER A 124 -14.82 10.30 -3.84
N LEU A 125 -13.91 9.98 -2.92
CA LEU A 125 -12.74 10.81 -2.63
C LEU A 125 -11.48 10.39 -3.41
N ASP A 126 -11.44 9.16 -3.92
CA ASP A 126 -10.25 8.59 -4.58
C ASP A 126 -10.18 9.01 -6.05
N VAL A 127 -11.27 8.92 -6.80
CA VAL A 127 -11.29 9.24 -8.25
C VAL A 127 -10.97 10.71 -8.53
N ARG A 128 -11.44 11.63 -7.68
CA ARG A 128 -11.22 13.08 -7.86
C ARG A 128 -9.76 13.48 -7.66
N TYR A 129 -9.03 12.76 -6.80
CA TYR A 129 -7.60 12.98 -6.58
C TYR A 129 -6.78 12.49 -7.78
N TYR A 130 -7.03 11.25 -8.24
CA TYR A 130 -6.34 10.67 -9.40
C TYR A 130 -6.64 11.43 -10.70
N HIS A 131 -7.88 11.86 -10.91
CA HIS A 131 -8.24 12.66 -12.09
C HIS A 131 -7.48 14.00 -12.15
N LYS A 132 -7.32 14.69 -11.00
CA LYS A 132 -6.52 15.92 -10.94
C LYS A 132 -5.04 15.67 -11.20
N MET A 133 -4.50 14.56 -10.72
CA MET A 133 -3.10 14.18 -10.95
C MET A 133 -2.84 13.87 -12.43
N LEU A 134 -3.71 13.08 -13.07
CA LEU A 134 -3.61 12.75 -14.50
C LEU A 134 -3.73 13.99 -15.40
N LEU A 135 -4.62 14.92 -15.06
CA LEU A 135 -4.73 16.20 -15.77
C LEU A 135 -3.43 17.01 -15.69
N GLN A 136 -2.78 17.06 -14.52
CA GLN A 136 -1.51 17.79 -14.39
C GLN A 136 -0.39 17.13 -15.21
N VAL A 137 -0.32 15.81 -15.24
CA VAL A 137 0.64 15.07 -16.07
C VAL A 137 0.43 15.36 -17.56
N GLN A 138 -0.82 15.36 -18.04
CA GLN A 138 -1.15 15.69 -19.43
C GLN A 138 -0.77 17.14 -19.80
N ILE A 139 -1.00 18.10 -18.90
CA ILE A 139 -0.63 19.51 -19.11
C ILE A 139 0.89 19.68 -19.22
N VAL A 140 1.66 19.00 -18.36
CA VAL A 140 3.13 19.04 -18.42
C VAL A 140 3.64 18.43 -19.73
N ARG A 141 3.06 17.30 -20.16
CA ARG A 141 3.40 16.65 -21.43
C ARG A 141 3.11 17.55 -22.65
N GLN A 142 1.93 18.16 -22.72
CA GLN A 142 1.61 19.10 -23.81
C GLN A 142 2.56 20.29 -23.86
N ARG A 143 2.98 20.82 -22.70
CA ARG A 143 3.94 21.93 -22.64
C ARG A 143 5.32 21.54 -23.17
N GLN A 144 5.79 20.32 -22.88
CA GLN A 144 7.05 19.82 -23.43
C GLN A 144 6.99 19.62 -24.94
N GLU A 145 5.88 19.08 -25.45
CA GLU A 145 5.67 18.87 -26.89
C GLU A 145 5.62 20.22 -27.66
N MET A 146 4.97 21.25 -27.09
CA MET A 146 4.94 22.60 -27.68
C MET A 146 6.30 23.30 -27.69
N PHE A 147 7.16 23.01 -26.71
CA PHE A 147 8.49 23.61 -26.61
C PHE A 147 9.48 23.01 -27.63
N GLN A 148 9.30 21.73 -28.00
CA GLN A 148 10.11 21.05 -29.02
C GLN A 148 9.80 21.50 -30.46
N LEU A 149 8.64 22.15 -30.70
CA LEU A 149 8.24 22.63 -32.03
C LEU A 149 8.75 24.04 -32.38
N HIS A 150 9.44 24.71 -31.45
CA HIS A 150 9.96 26.08 -31.62
C HIS A 150 11.50 26.15 -31.69
N VAL A 151 12.16 25.01 -31.93
CA VAL A 151 13.61 24.90 -32.18
C VAL A 151 13.81 24.33 -33.58
#